data_AF-A0A835GED1-F1
#
_entry.id   AF-A0A835GED1-F1
#
_cell.length_a   1.000
_cell.length_b   1.000
_cell.length_c   1.000
_cell.angle_alpha   90.00
_cell.angle_beta   90.00
_cell.angle_gamma   90.00
#
_symmetry.space_group_name_H-M   'P 1'
#
loop_
_entity.id
_entity.type
_entity.pdbx_description
1 polymer ?
#
loop_
_entity_poly.entity_id
_entity_poly.type
_entity_poly.pdbx_seq_one_letter_code
_entity_poly.pdbx_strand_id
1 'polypeptide(L)'
;MVAKVVRKDELKNTSQYCIGVIDALPGIRVPGLGLVDGRVSGTNGPSIQSPSVSSAASDRIAFSADSLKLYGRKNSFLVAISTLIVFGLAQPFSPNYLVFTILRFLTGLATSGTMVVSFVMVMEAVGPRYREVTGCLFQIPFIIGHMSIPLFAYYFRSWNTYLLALGIPPLIYLGYFFVLNENNRPTAKIEETLTQMSKEIAAKADEPKPNYLDLFKSCLLLKTVCCCIMWVITGIIFFGFNQYISQTSPDPFVSVALAGAIQFPSNFLSIWLIKRFGRRLTVSISFIMQGVFIVILYFVPKIFAVTLTLGTLGVSCSAIAASTIYIYTSELYPTVLRNMGMGACSTAMRIGSMAAPFISNTSTTIPWLPTAIFGTTPVIAGLVALLLPETKGRSLPDSIEDVRTAD
;
A
#
# COMPACT_ATOMS: atom_id res chain seq x y z
N MET A 1 -51.50 -34.10 28.92
CA MET A 1 -51.88 -35.53 28.76
C MET A 1 -52.45 -35.68 27.36
N VAL A 2 -52.01 -36.69 26.61
CA VAL A 2 -52.31 -37.00 25.19
C VAL A 2 -51.46 -36.24 24.15
N ALA A 3 -50.50 -36.99 23.60
CA ALA A 3 -49.78 -36.74 22.37
C ALA A 3 -50.57 -37.25 21.15
N LYS A 4 -50.37 -36.66 19.96
CA LYS A 4 -50.12 -37.35 18.67
C LYS A 4 -50.07 -36.35 17.50
N VAL A 5 -48.91 -36.19 16.86
CA VAL A 5 -48.51 -36.82 15.58
C VAL A 5 -49.20 -36.19 14.37
N VAL A 6 -48.50 -35.27 13.70
CA VAL A 6 -48.45 -35.22 12.23
C VAL A 6 -46.98 -35.09 11.82
N ARG A 7 -46.63 -35.86 10.79
CA ARG A 7 -45.31 -36.39 10.45
C ARG A 7 -44.33 -35.30 9.99
N LYS A 8 -43.18 -35.22 10.67
CA LYS A 8 -41.87 -34.83 10.08
C LYS A 8 -41.58 -35.85 8.98
N ASP A 9 -41.43 -35.43 7.74
CA ASP A 9 -40.58 -36.07 6.72
C ASP A 9 -40.64 -35.25 5.42
N GLU A 10 -40.18 -33.98 5.45
CA GLU A 10 -39.80 -33.26 4.21
C GLU A 10 -38.93 -32.01 4.44
N LEU A 11 -38.23 -31.91 5.59
CA LEU A 11 -37.37 -30.77 5.94
C LEU A 11 -35.97 -31.18 6.41
N LYS A 12 -35.49 -32.36 6.00
CA LYS A 12 -34.22 -32.91 6.51
C LYS A 12 -32.97 -32.71 5.64
N ASN A 13 -33.06 -32.13 4.43
CA ASN A 13 -31.89 -32.08 3.53
C ASN A 13 -31.28 -30.70 3.25
N THR A 14 -31.72 -29.62 3.89
CA THR A 14 -31.15 -28.27 3.65
C THR A 14 -30.66 -27.55 4.90
N SER A 15 -30.68 -28.22 6.07
CA SER A 15 -30.28 -27.63 7.36
C SER A 15 -28.94 -28.15 7.91
N GLN A 16 -28.26 -29.07 7.22
CA GLN A 16 -27.08 -29.75 7.78
C GLN A 16 -25.72 -29.11 7.43
N TYR A 17 -25.69 -28.06 6.60
CA TYR A 17 -24.44 -27.36 6.26
C TYR A 17 -24.25 -25.98 6.92
N CYS A 18 -25.30 -25.37 7.49
CA CYS A 18 -25.22 -24.01 8.04
C CYS A 18 -25.09 -23.93 9.58
N ILE A 19 -25.10 -25.06 10.30
CA ILE A 19 -25.08 -25.07 11.78
C ILE A 19 -23.70 -25.53 12.33
N GLY A 20 -22.69 -25.76 11.48
CA GLY A 20 -21.37 -26.24 11.91
C GLY A 20 -20.35 -25.18 12.35
N VAL A 21 -20.64 -23.88 12.18
CA VAL A 21 -19.63 -22.81 12.39
C VAL A 21 -20.03 -21.80 13.48
N ILE A 22 -21.25 -21.89 14.04
CA ILE A 22 -21.77 -20.94 15.03
C ILE A 22 -21.79 -21.52 16.46
N ASP A 23 -21.36 -22.77 16.67
CA ASP A 23 -21.29 -23.42 18.00
C ASP A 23 -19.93 -23.27 18.74
N ALA A 24 -19.05 -22.37 18.31
CA ALA A 24 -17.72 -22.18 18.95
C ALA A 24 -17.63 -21.01 19.95
N LEU A 25 -18.74 -20.38 20.35
CA LEU A 25 -18.73 -19.29 21.34
C LEU A 25 -19.82 -19.50 22.41
N PRO A 26 -19.46 -19.72 23.69
CA PRO A 26 -20.45 -19.96 24.73
C PRO A 26 -21.03 -18.63 25.23
N GLY A 27 -22.37 -18.51 25.18
CA GLY A 27 -23.11 -17.75 26.18
C GLY A 27 -23.77 -16.44 25.74
N ILE A 28 -24.71 -16.46 24.78
CA ILE A 28 -25.77 -15.44 24.68
C ILE A 28 -27.08 -16.11 24.23
N ARG A 29 -28.07 -16.23 25.13
CA ARG A 29 -29.47 -16.56 24.79
C ARG A 29 -30.23 -15.26 24.54
N VAL A 30 -30.92 -15.15 23.42
CA VAL A 30 -31.91 -14.08 23.17
C VAL A 30 -33.29 -14.72 22.97
N PRO A 31 -34.29 -14.42 23.80
CA PRO A 31 -35.68 -14.87 23.62
C PRO A 31 -36.53 -13.81 22.89
N GLY A 32 -37.44 -14.25 22.02
CA GLY A 32 -38.59 -13.45 21.54
C GLY A 32 -38.66 -13.24 20.02
N LEU A 33 -39.12 -14.24 19.28
CA LEU A 33 -39.65 -14.05 17.92
C LEU A 33 -41.15 -13.73 18.00
N GLY A 34 -41.53 -12.48 17.80
CA GLY A 34 -42.90 -12.07 17.51
C GLY A 34 -43.10 -12.00 16.00
N LEU A 35 -43.96 -12.87 15.47
CA LEU A 35 -44.42 -12.87 14.07
C LEU A 35 -45.34 -11.67 13.83
N VAL A 36 -45.06 -10.85 12.81
CA VAL A 36 -45.98 -9.83 12.30
C VAL A 36 -46.67 -10.39 11.06
N ASP A 37 -47.99 -10.56 11.17
CA ASP A 37 -48.92 -10.96 10.10
C ASP A 37 -49.06 -9.85 9.05
N GLY A 38 -49.01 -10.22 7.76
CA GLY A 38 -49.33 -9.35 6.63
C GLY A 38 -50.19 -10.09 5.61
N ARG A 39 -51.52 -9.89 5.69
CA ARG A 39 -52.50 -10.37 4.71
C ARG A 39 -52.35 -9.62 3.38
N VAL A 40 -52.35 -10.37 2.29
CA VAL A 40 -52.41 -9.90 0.90
C VAL A 40 -53.87 -9.65 0.52
N SER A 41 -54.18 -8.47 -0.01
CA SER A 41 -55.38 -8.25 -0.84
C SER A 41 -55.01 -7.39 -2.04
N GLY A 42 -55.10 -7.96 -3.24
CA GLY A 42 -54.85 -7.26 -4.49
C GLY A 42 -56.11 -6.64 -5.06
N THR A 43 -55.97 -5.47 -5.68
CA THR A 43 -56.82 -4.94 -6.75
C THR A 43 -56.01 -3.99 -7.64
N ASN A 44 -56.39 -3.96 -8.92
CA ASN A 44 -55.62 -3.46 -10.07
C ASN A 44 -55.73 -1.95 -10.35
N GLY A 45 -54.63 -1.38 -10.85
CA GLY A 45 -54.55 -0.24 -11.79
C GLY A 45 -54.07 1.11 -11.20
N PRO A 46 -53.56 2.07 -12.01
CA PRO A 46 -52.78 2.00 -13.25
C PRO A 46 -51.33 2.56 -13.08
N SER A 47 -50.52 2.43 -14.12
CA SER A 47 -49.13 2.86 -14.25
C SER A 47 -48.85 4.30 -13.79
N ILE A 48 -48.06 4.45 -12.72
CA ILE A 48 -47.42 5.71 -12.31
C ILE A 48 -45.91 5.52 -12.49
N GLN A 49 -45.31 6.35 -13.36
CA GLN A 49 -43.86 6.51 -13.48
C GLN A 49 -43.27 6.87 -12.10
N SER A 50 -42.46 5.98 -11.52
CA SER A 50 -41.73 6.26 -10.28
C SER A 50 -40.51 7.15 -10.57
N PRO A 51 -40.39 8.33 -9.96
CA PRO A 51 -39.24 9.21 -10.15
C PRO A 51 -38.03 8.71 -9.33
N SER A 52 -36.85 8.64 -9.95
CA SER A 52 -35.50 8.92 -9.38
C SER A 52 -35.06 8.39 -7.99
N VAL A 53 -35.70 7.40 -7.36
CA VAL A 53 -35.29 6.88 -6.03
C VAL A 53 -34.08 5.92 -6.10
N SER A 54 -33.66 5.44 -7.27
CA SER A 54 -32.59 4.44 -7.40
C SER A 54 -31.17 4.99 -7.17
N SER A 55 -30.86 6.24 -7.53
CA SER A 55 -29.49 6.77 -7.39
C SER A 55 -29.13 7.03 -5.94
N ALA A 56 -30.04 7.62 -5.15
CA ALA A 56 -29.79 7.91 -3.74
C ALA A 56 -29.71 6.63 -2.88
N ALA A 57 -30.43 5.56 -3.26
CA ALA A 57 -30.32 4.26 -2.62
C ALA A 57 -29.01 3.54 -3.02
N SER A 58 -28.66 3.57 -4.30
CA SER A 58 -27.36 3.11 -4.82
C SER A 58 -26.18 3.79 -4.12
N ASP A 59 -26.21 5.11 -4.00
CA ASP A 59 -25.15 5.89 -3.37
C ASP A 59 -25.03 5.60 -1.87
N ARG A 60 -26.16 5.33 -1.19
CA ARG A 60 -26.18 4.94 0.23
C ARG A 60 -25.64 3.52 0.45
N ILE A 61 -25.92 2.59 -0.46
CA ILE A 61 -25.41 1.21 -0.42
C ILE A 61 -23.91 1.18 -0.75
N ALA A 62 -23.46 1.96 -1.73
CA ALA A 62 -22.03 2.12 -2.02
C ALA A 62 -21.28 2.72 -0.82
N PHE A 63 -21.85 3.76 -0.19
CA PHE A 63 -21.27 4.38 1.00
C PHE A 63 -21.21 3.43 2.22
N SER A 64 -22.23 2.57 2.40
CA SER A 64 -22.24 1.59 3.49
C SER A 64 -21.22 0.47 3.27
N ALA A 65 -21.09 -0.04 2.04
CA ALA A 65 -20.09 -1.05 1.68
C ALA A 65 -18.64 -0.53 1.81
N ASP A 66 -18.37 0.69 1.36
CA ASP A 66 -17.06 1.33 1.53
C ASP A 66 -16.72 1.55 3.01
N SER A 67 -17.72 1.94 3.82
CA SER A 67 -17.53 2.12 5.25
C SER A 67 -17.19 0.83 6.00
N LEU A 68 -17.65 -0.34 5.52
CA LEU A 68 -17.36 -1.64 6.13
C LEU A 68 -16.00 -2.20 5.70
N LYS A 69 -15.58 -1.96 4.45
CA LYS A 69 -14.19 -2.24 4.00
C LYS A 69 -13.17 -1.42 4.81
N LEU A 70 -13.49 -0.16 5.08
CA LEU A 70 -12.68 0.70 5.95
C LEU A 70 -12.62 0.17 7.40
N TYR A 71 -13.71 -0.43 7.90
CA TYR A 71 -13.76 -1.04 9.23
C TYR A 71 -12.84 -2.27 9.35
N GLY A 72 -12.84 -3.18 8.36
CA GLY A 72 -11.92 -4.34 8.35
C GLY A 72 -10.44 -3.93 8.21
N ARG A 73 -10.17 -2.88 7.44
CA ARG A 73 -8.81 -2.35 7.26
C ARG A 73 -8.28 -1.59 8.46
N LYS A 74 -9.16 -0.90 9.19
CA LYS A 74 -8.82 -0.27 10.48
C LYS A 74 -8.25 -1.28 11.46
N ASN A 75 -8.89 -2.44 11.64
CA ASN A 75 -8.41 -3.45 12.57
C ASN A 75 -7.06 -4.03 12.13
N SER A 76 -6.90 -4.26 10.82
CA SER A 76 -5.62 -4.70 10.25
C SER A 76 -4.50 -3.68 10.49
N PHE A 77 -4.79 -2.39 10.35
CA PHE A 77 -3.86 -1.30 10.60
C PHE A 77 -3.47 -1.20 12.08
N LEU A 78 -4.44 -1.31 13.00
CA LEU A 78 -4.21 -1.27 14.45
C LEU A 78 -3.38 -2.46 14.94
N VAL A 79 -3.64 -3.66 14.41
CA VAL A 79 -2.80 -4.84 14.70
C VAL A 79 -1.37 -4.59 14.22
N ALA A 80 -1.19 -4.14 12.98
CA ALA A 80 0.14 -3.88 12.42
C ALA A 80 0.94 -2.83 13.23
N ILE A 81 0.31 -1.73 13.65
CA ILE A 81 0.95 -0.72 14.50
C ILE A 81 1.29 -1.27 15.88
N SER A 82 0.38 -2.01 16.50
CA SER A 82 0.61 -2.59 17.84
C SER A 82 1.79 -3.56 17.79
N THR A 83 1.84 -4.42 16.78
CA THR A 83 2.96 -5.32 16.51
C THR A 83 4.27 -4.55 16.27
N LEU A 84 4.22 -3.44 15.52
CA LEU A 84 5.38 -2.59 15.28
C LEU A 84 5.97 -2.01 16.57
N ILE A 85 5.11 -1.48 17.45
CA ILE A 85 5.50 -0.86 18.72
C ILE A 85 6.09 -1.90 19.67
N VAL A 86 5.39 -3.02 19.87
CA VAL A 86 5.79 -4.08 20.80
C VAL A 86 7.18 -4.61 20.43
N PHE A 87 7.37 -5.00 19.17
CA PHE A 87 8.66 -5.54 18.74
C PHE A 87 9.73 -4.45 18.60
N GLY A 88 9.38 -3.24 18.18
CA GLY A 88 10.28 -2.09 18.10
C GLY A 88 10.90 -1.70 19.46
N LEU A 89 10.09 -1.68 20.52
CA LEU A 89 10.56 -1.39 21.88
C LEU A 89 11.26 -2.57 22.55
N ALA A 90 10.99 -3.81 22.11
CA ALA A 90 11.68 -4.99 22.61
C ALA A 90 13.11 -5.15 22.05
N GLN A 91 13.41 -4.59 20.87
CA GLN A 91 14.71 -4.77 20.19
C GLN A 91 15.94 -4.40 21.04
N PRO A 92 15.98 -3.27 21.76
CA PRO A 92 17.13 -2.87 22.57
C PRO A 92 17.47 -3.83 23.71
N PHE A 93 16.51 -4.66 24.12
CA PHE A 93 16.65 -5.60 25.24
C PHE A 93 17.03 -7.02 24.79
N SER A 94 17.34 -7.21 23.51
CA SER A 94 17.71 -8.53 22.99
C SER A 94 19.02 -9.03 23.60
N PRO A 95 19.05 -10.22 24.24
CA PRO A 95 20.24 -10.74 24.92
C PRO A 95 21.29 -11.31 23.96
N ASN A 96 20.89 -11.69 22.74
CA ASN A 96 21.77 -12.27 21.74
C ASN A 96 21.33 -11.86 20.31
N TYR A 97 22.21 -12.11 19.35
CA TYR A 97 22.00 -11.76 17.95
C TYR A 97 20.79 -12.46 17.30
N LEU A 98 20.49 -13.69 17.71
CA LEU A 98 19.35 -14.45 17.17
C LEU A 98 18.03 -13.80 17.57
N VAL A 99 17.86 -13.46 18.85
CA VAL A 99 16.67 -12.75 19.36
C VAL A 99 16.55 -11.38 18.70
N PHE A 100 17.67 -10.65 18.57
CA PHE A 100 17.69 -9.36 17.86
C PHE A 100 17.15 -9.50 16.43
N THR A 101 17.61 -10.52 15.70
CA THR A 101 17.24 -10.75 14.30
C THR A 101 15.78 -11.15 14.17
N ILE A 102 15.27 -12.03 15.04
CA ILE A 102 13.85 -12.40 15.07
C ILE A 102 12.97 -11.17 15.34
N LEU A 103 13.31 -10.36 16.34
CA LEU A 103 12.58 -9.13 16.64
C LEU A 103 12.62 -8.16 15.44
N ARG A 104 13.78 -8.00 14.80
CA ARG A 104 13.94 -7.15 13.61
C ARG A 104 13.10 -7.64 12.43
N PHE A 105 13.01 -8.94 12.23
CA PHE A 105 12.16 -9.56 11.22
C PHE A 105 10.68 -9.26 11.48
N LEU A 106 10.22 -9.41 12.71
CA LEU A 106 8.84 -9.12 13.10
C LEU A 106 8.49 -7.62 12.96
N THR A 107 9.40 -6.72 13.35
CA THR A 107 9.26 -5.27 13.11
C THR A 107 9.19 -4.97 11.60
N GLY A 108 9.99 -5.66 10.77
CA GLY A 108 9.96 -5.49 9.31
C GLY A 108 8.63 -5.93 8.69
N LEU A 109 8.10 -7.08 9.12
CA LEU A 109 6.77 -7.54 8.73
C LEU A 109 5.68 -6.52 9.10
N ALA A 110 5.68 -6.04 10.34
CA ALA A 110 4.73 -5.04 10.82
C ALA A 110 4.81 -3.71 10.05
N THR A 111 6.03 -3.26 9.72
CA THR A 111 6.27 -2.04 8.93
C THR A 111 5.71 -2.18 7.52
N SER A 112 5.93 -3.33 6.88
CA SER A 112 5.45 -3.60 5.52
C SER A 112 3.91 -3.60 5.44
N GLY A 113 3.24 -4.23 6.41
CA GLY A 113 1.78 -4.24 6.50
C GLY A 113 1.22 -2.85 6.76
N THR A 114 1.82 -2.09 7.68
CA THR A 114 1.42 -0.72 8.00
C THR A 114 1.50 0.20 6.79
N MET A 115 2.58 0.13 5.99
CA MET A 115 2.76 0.98 4.81
C MET A 115 1.73 0.71 3.72
N VAL A 116 1.42 -0.56 3.42
CA VAL A 116 0.43 -0.90 2.38
C VAL A 116 -0.98 -0.53 2.83
N VAL A 117 -1.38 -0.93 4.05
CA VAL A 117 -2.73 -0.67 4.55
C VAL A 117 -2.99 0.84 4.67
N SER A 118 -2.02 1.63 5.16
CA SER A 118 -2.16 3.09 5.24
C SER A 118 -2.30 3.74 3.87
N PHE A 119 -1.50 3.34 2.88
CA PHE A 119 -1.60 3.90 1.53
C PHE A 119 -2.99 3.65 0.94
N VAL A 120 -3.49 2.41 1.00
CA VAL A 120 -4.80 2.12 0.40
C VAL A 120 -5.93 2.78 1.18
N MET A 121 -5.86 2.87 2.52
CA MET A 121 -6.84 3.63 3.31
C MET A 121 -6.90 5.10 2.91
N VAL A 122 -5.76 5.74 2.70
CA VAL A 122 -5.68 7.15 2.26
C VAL A 122 -6.25 7.32 0.85
N MET A 123 -5.95 6.40 -0.06
CA MET A 123 -6.43 6.47 -1.45
C MET A 123 -7.92 6.16 -1.61
N GLU A 124 -8.48 5.34 -0.72
CA GLU A 124 -9.92 5.07 -0.65
C GLU A 124 -10.68 6.20 0.03
N ALA A 125 -10.09 6.85 1.03
CA ALA A 125 -10.68 8.01 1.69
C ALA A 125 -10.75 9.25 0.78
N VAL A 126 -9.87 9.32 -0.23
CA VAL A 126 -9.75 10.47 -1.12
C VAL A 126 -10.41 10.23 -2.48
N GLY A 127 -11.31 11.13 -2.86
CA GLY A 127 -12.00 11.10 -4.14
C GLY A 127 -11.05 11.24 -5.35
N PRO A 128 -11.48 10.82 -6.57
CA PRO A 128 -10.61 10.72 -7.75
C PRO A 128 -9.80 11.98 -8.08
N ARG A 129 -10.37 13.16 -7.83
CA ARG A 129 -9.78 14.48 -8.13
C ARG A 129 -8.49 14.80 -7.37
N TYR A 130 -8.32 14.25 -6.16
CA TYR A 130 -7.18 14.58 -5.30
C TYR A 130 -6.21 13.42 -5.11
N ARG A 131 -6.49 12.25 -5.70
CA ARG A 131 -5.66 11.04 -5.58
C ARG A 131 -4.21 11.25 -5.97
N GLU A 132 -3.93 12.01 -7.02
CA GLU A 132 -2.56 12.33 -7.45
C GLU A 132 -1.78 13.11 -6.38
N VAL A 133 -2.41 14.15 -5.82
CA VAL A 133 -1.79 15.02 -4.83
C VAL A 133 -1.60 14.26 -3.53
N THR A 134 -2.63 13.56 -3.05
CA THR A 134 -2.57 12.78 -1.82
C THR A 134 -1.57 11.62 -1.92
N GLY A 135 -1.50 10.95 -3.07
CA GLY A 135 -0.51 9.89 -3.32
C GLY A 135 0.94 10.39 -3.21
N CYS A 136 1.22 11.61 -3.67
CA CYS A 136 2.53 12.23 -3.46
C CYS A 136 2.73 12.63 -1.99
N LEU A 137 1.74 13.28 -1.36
CA LEU A 137 1.82 13.71 0.04
C LEU A 137 2.04 12.54 1.01
N PHE A 138 1.61 11.32 0.65
CA PHE A 138 1.85 10.10 1.43
C PHE A 138 3.34 9.83 1.70
N GLN A 139 4.25 10.32 0.85
CA GLN A 139 5.71 10.12 1.03
C GLN A 139 6.33 11.08 2.05
N ILE A 140 5.65 12.17 2.43
CA ILE A 140 6.20 13.18 3.34
C ILE A 140 6.61 12.60 4.71
N PRO A 141 5.78 11.79 5.39
CA PRO A 141 6.17 11.19 6.66
C PRO A 141 7.43 10.30 6.55
N PHE A 142 7.57 9.58 5.43
CA PHE A 142 8.78 8.78 5.17
C PHE A 142 10.02 9.67 5.06
N ILE A 143 9.93 10.79 4.35
CA ILE A 143 11.02 11.75 4.18
C ILE A 143 11.42 12.40 5.51
N ILE A 144 10.44 12.80 6.34
CA ILE A 144 10.69 13.35 7.67
C ILE A 144 11.41 12.32 8.54
N GLY A 145 10.95 11.06 8.51
CA GLY A 145 11.61 9.96 9.20
C GLY A 145 13.07 9.82 8.76
N HIS A 146 13.32 9.75 7.46
CA HIS A 146 14.67 9.63 6.90
C HIS A 146 15.59 10.80 7.29
N MET A 147 15.08 12.03 7.23
CA MET A 147 15.82 13.24 7.63
C MET A 147 16.12 13.26 9.14
N SER A 148 15.27 12.67 9.97
CA SER A 148 15.47 12.62 11.43
C SER A 148 16.48 11.54 11.87
N ILE A 149 16.75 10.51 11.06
CA ILE A 149 17.66 9.40 11.41
C ILE A 149 19.04 9.88 11.90
N PRO A 150 19.74 10.82 11.21
CA PRO A 150 21.03 11.34 11.66
C PRO A 150 20.95 12.10 12.98
N LEU A 151 19.83 12.78 13.25
CA LEU A 151 19.61 13.52 14.49
C LEU A 151 19.58 12.55 15.70
N PHE A 152 18.80 11.48 15.59
CA PHE A 152 18.77 10.43 16.60
C PHE A 152 20.15 9.76 16.77
N ALA A 153 20.84 9.48 15.66
CA ALA A 153 22.16 8.85 15.70
C ALA A 153 23.23 9.79 16.31
N TYR A 154 23.06 11.11 16.20
CA TYR A 154 23.98 12.08 16.78
C TYR A 154 23.87 12.11 18.31
N TYR A 155 22.64 12.15 18.85
CA TYR A 155 22.39 12.20 20.30
C TYR A 155 22.49 10.84 20.98
N PHE A 156 21.99 9.77 20.35
CA PHE A 156 21.97 8.42 20.90
C PHE A 156 23.02 7.56 20.20
N ARG A 157 24.23 7.51 20.80
CA ARG A 157 25.39 6.82 20.21
C ARG A 157 25.44 5.31 20.49
N SER A 158 24.74 4.85 21.53
CA SER A 158 24.62 3.41 21.80
C SER A 158 23.47 2.83 20.98
N TRP A 159 23.69 1.66 20.37
CA TRP A 159 22.69 0.99 19.53
C TRP A 159 21.37 0.74 20.28
N ASN A 160 21.44 0.46 21.58
CA ASN A 160 20.27 0.26 22.45
C ASN A 160 19.44 1.53 22.59
N THR A 161 20.09 2.61 23.00
CA THR A 161 19.41 3.89 23.25
C THR A 161 18.94 4.51 21.95
N TYR A 162 19.65 4.29 20.85
CA TYR A 162 19.25 4.68 19.50
C TYR A 162 17.96 3.98 19.06
N LEU A 163 17.89 2.64 19.16
CA LEU A 163 16.70 1.87 18.82
C LEU A 163 15.51 2.22 19.72
N LEU A 164 15.77 2.44 21.02
CA LEU A 164 14.74 2.86 21.96
C LEU A 164 14.18 4.24 21.57
N ALA A 165 15.05 5.20 21.24
CA ALA A 165 14.63 6.53 20.83
C ALA A 165 13.81 6.51 19.53
N LEU A 166 14.15 5.64 18.57
CA LEU A 166 13.34 5.42 17.35
C LEU A 166 12.02 4.69 17.62
N GLY A 167 11.92 3.90 18.69
CA GLY A 167 10.71 3.19 19.09
C GLY A 167 9.66 4.07 19.78
N ILE A 168 10.02 5.28 20.22
CA ILE A 168 9.12 6.21 20.93
C ILE A 168 8.12 6.91 19.99
N PRO A 169 8.51 7.53 18.85
CA PRO A 169 7.57 8.25 17.99
C PRO A 169 6.34 7.43 17.53
N PRO A 170 6.46 6.13 17.21
CA PRO A 170 5.30 5.30 16.87
C PRO A 170 4.25 5.19 17.99
N LEU A 171 4.58 5.45 19.25
CA LEU A 171 3.62 5.44 20.36
C LEU A 171 2.50 6.49 20.18
N ILE A 172 2.76 7.57 19.45
CA ILE A 172 1.75 8.57 19.11
C ILE A 172 0.59 7.92 18.33
N TYR A 173 0.85 6.88 17.53
CA TYR A 173 -0.19 6.15 16.81
C TYR A 173 -1.11 5.33 17.73
N LEU A 174 -0.77 5.09 19.00
CA LEU A 174 -1.72 4.53 19.97
C LEU A 174 -2.86 5.51 20.26
N GLY A 175 -2.63 6.83 20.13
CA GLY A 175 -3.71 7.83 20.17
C GLY A 175 -4.77 7.60 19.09
N TYR A 176 -4.38 7.02 17.96
CA TYR A 176 -5.29 6.64 16.87
C TYR A 176 -6.27 5.54 17.30
N PHE A 177 -5.92 4.72 18.30
CA PHE A 177 -6.83 3.74 18.91
C PHE A 177 -8.04 4.45 19.53
N PHE A 178 -7.81 5.55 20.26
CA PHE A 178 -8.88 6.31 20.91
C PHE A 178 -9.70 7.12 19.90
N VAL A 179 -9.02 7.86 19.01
CA VAL A 179 -9.69 8.74 18.03
C VAL A 179 -10.51 7.96 16.99
N LEU A 180 -10.03 6.80 16.53
CA LEU A 180 -10.79 6.01 15.55
C LEU A 180 -11.89 5.15 16.16
N ASN A 181 -11.83 4.83 17.45
CA ASN A 181 -12.89 4.08 18.13
C ASN A 181 -14.13 4.94 18.40
N GLU A 182 -14.03 6.26 18.29
CA GLU A 182 -15.13 7.22 18.51
C GLU A 182 -16.10 7.41 17.33
N ASN A 183 -16.02 6.61 16.27
CA ASN A 183 -17.16 6.50 15.35
C ASN A 183 -18.23 5.57 15.95
N ASN A 184 -18.98 6.09 16.93
CA ASN A 184 -20.22 5.54 17.49
C ASN A 184 -21.32 5.45 16.41
N ARG A 185 -21.11 4.63 15.38
CA ARG A 185 -22.21 4.20 14.50
C ARG A 185 -22.93 3.06 15.22
N PRO A 186 -24.24 3.16 15.47
CA PRO A 186 -24.98 2.10 16.16
C PRO A 186 -24.83 0.77 15.41
N THR A 187 -24.34 -0.23 16.14
CA THR A 187 -24.08 -1.62 15.72
C THR A 187 -25.31 -2.31 15.10
N ALA A 188 -26.52 -1.80 15.36
CA ALA A 188 -27.77 -2.29 14.78
C ALA A 188 -27.80 -2.23 13.24
N LYS A 189 -27.11 -1.27 12.60
CA LYS A 189 -27.03 -1.20 11.13
C LYS A 189 -25.97 -2.12 10.53
N ILE A 190 -25.02 -2.61 11.33
CA ILE A 190 -23.92 -3.45 10.84
C ILE A 190 -24.47 -4.84 10.47
N GLU A 191 -25.39 -5.38 11.25
CA GLU A 191 -25.98 -6.71 11.00
C GLU A 191 -26.86 -6.74 9.74
N GLU A 192 -27.68 -5.70 9.52
CA GLU A 192 -28.51 -5.52 8.33
C GLU A 192 -27.63 -5.28 7.07
N THR A 193 -26.56 -4.49 7.20
CA THR A 193 -25.59 -4.26 6.10
C THR A 193 -24.74 -5.51 5.83
N LEU A 194 -24.42 -6.31 6.84
CA LEU A 194 -23.71 -7.60 6.71
C LEU A 194 -24.60 -8.65 6.03
N THR A 195 -25.90 -8.68 6.31
CA THR A 195 -26.85 -9.56 5.61
C THR A 195 -27.12 -9.09 4.18
N GLN A 196 -27.09 -7.79 3.92
CA GLN A 196 -27.22 -7.26 2.56
C GLN A 196 -25.94 -7.50 1.74
N MET A 197 -24.75 -7.33 2.33
CA MET A 197 -23.49 -7.70 1.69
C MET A 197 -23.32 -9.22 1.55
N SER A 198 -23.78 -10.04 2.49
CA SER A 198 -23.75 -11.49 2.29
C SER A 198 -24.66 -11.92 1.15
N LYS A 199 -25.80 -11.23 0.96
CA LYS A 199 -26.67 -11.38 -0.21
C LYS A 199 -26.04 -10.86 -1.49
N GLU A 200 -25.33 -9.72 -1.47
CA GLU A 200 -24.60 -9.22 -2.65
C GLU A 200 -23.37 -10.07 -2.99
N ILE A 201 -22.65 -10.60 -2.00
CA ILE A 201 -21.53 -11.54 -2.15
C ILE A 201 -22.05 -12.89 -2.65
N ALA A 202 -23.24 -13.32 -2.20
CA ALA A 202 -23.91 -14.51 -2.73
C ALA A 202 -24.44 -14.28 -4.16
N ALA A 203 -24.94 -13.09 -4.48
CA ALA A 203 -25.36 -12.72 -5.83
C ALA A 203 -24.18 -12.54 -6.80
N LYS A 204 -23.00 -12.15 -6.29
CA LYS A 204 -21.72 -12.12 -7.03
C LYS A 204 -20.88 -13.39 -6.87
N ALA A 205 -21.42 -14.45 -6.27
CA ALA A 205 -20.68 -15.70 -6.06
C ALA A 205 -20.38 -16.43 -7.38
N ASP A 206 -21.19 -16.17 -8.42
CA ASP A 206 -21.01 -16.70 -9.78
C ASP A 206 -20.06 -15.83 -10.64
N GLU A 207 -19.65 -14.64 -10.20
CA GLU A 207 -18.60 -13.89 -10.87
C GLU A 207 -17.24 -14.52 -10.53
N PRO A 208 -16.39 -14.83 -11.53
CA PRO A 208 -15.09 -15.43 -11.28
C PRO A 208 -14.26 -14.50 -10.39
N LYS A 209 -13.94 -14.96 -9.18
CA LYS A 209 -13.09 -14.20 -8.26
C LYS A 209 -11.76 -13.89 -8.94
N PRO A 210 -11.34 -12.62 -8.99
CA PRO A 210 -10.08 -12.25 -9.62
C PRO A 210 -8.93 -12.93 -8.88
N ASN A 211 -8.07 -13.61 -9.63
CA ASN A 211 -6.93 -14.35 -9.10
C ASN A 211 -5.61 -13.66 -9.49
N TYR A 212 -4.51 -13.93 -8.77
CA TYR A 212 -3.21 -13.32 -9.08
C TYR A 212 -2.72 -13.67 -10.50
N LEU A 213 -3.17 -14.82 -11.02
CA LEU A 213 -2.88 -15.26 -12.39
C LEU A 213 -3.55 -14.38 -13.45
N ASP A 214 -4.62 -13.65 -13.12
CA ASP A 214 -5.28 -12.74 -14.05
C ASP A 214 -4.42 -11.53 -14.42
N LEU A 215 -3.45 -11.17 -13.57
CA LEU A 215 -2.46 -10.13 -13.88
C LEU A 215 -1.53 -10.55 -15.03
N PHE A 216 -1.31 -11.85 -15.20
CA PHE A 216 -0.39 -12.40 -16.20
C PHE A 216 -1.08 -12.81 -17.50
N LYS A 217 -2.36 -12.46 -17.68
CA LYS A 217 -3.06 -12.64 -18.97
C LYS A 217 -2.42 -11.76 -20.05
N SER A 218 -2.40 -12.22 -21.30
CA SER A 218 -1.67 -11.60 -22.43
C SER A 218 -1.93 -10.09 -22.61
N CYS A 219 -3.13 -9.61 -22.25
CA CYS A 219 -3.49 -8.18 -22.31
C CYS A 219 -2.76 -7.33 -21.25
N LEU A 220 -2.56 -7.85 -20.03
CA LEU A 220 -1.92 -7.14 -18.93
C LEU A 220 -0.46 -7.55 -18.70
N LEU A 221 -0.01 -8.65 -19.31
CA LEU A 221 1.31 -9.24 -19.07
C LEU A 221 2.45 -8.24 -19.27
N LEU A 222 2.46 -7.50 -20.39
CA LEU A 222 3.51 -6.51 -20.67
C LEU A 222 3.51 -5.40 -19.61
N LYS A 223 2.33 -4.87 -19.27
CA LYS A 223 2.13 -3.84 -18.25
C LYS A 223 2.65 -4.32 -16.88
N THR A 224 2.28 -5.54 -16.48
CA THR A 224 2.69 -6.12 -15.21
C THR A 224 4.18 -6.44 -15.15
N VAL A 225 4.76 -7.02 -16.19
CA VAL A 225 6.20 -7.34 -16.22
C VAL A 225 7.03 -6.06 -16.20
N CYS A 226 6.69 -5.07 -17.03
CA CYS A 226 7.40 -3.78 -17.04
C CYS A 226 7.27 -3.06 -15.68
N CYS A 227 6.09 -3.06 -15.06
CA CYS A 227 5.92 -2.53 -13.72
C CYS A 227 6.79 -3.27 -12.70
N CYS A 228 6.75 -4.61 -12.65
CA CYS A 228 7.56 -5.38 -11.72
C CYS A 228 9.07 -5.08 -11.86
N ILE A 229 9.57 -4.98 -13.09
CA ILE A 229 10.98 -4.61 -13.36
C ILE A 229 11.29 -3.23 -12.79
N MET A 230 10.46 -2.21 -13.09
CA MET A 230 10.65 -0.87 -12.56
C MET A 230 10.65 -0.84 -11.03
N TRP A 231 9.74 -1.59 -10.38
CA TRP A 231 9.66 -1.64 -8.93
C TRP A 231 10.86 -2.34 -8.28
N VAL A 232 11.34 -3.45 -8.86
CA VAL A 232 12.58 -4.12 -8.41
C VAL A 232 13.75 -3.13 -8.46
N ILE A 233 13.90 -2.43 -9.58
CA ILE A 233 14.98 -1.47 -9.80
C ILE A 233 14.86 -0.28 -8.82
N THR A 234 13.65 0.26 -8.61
CA THR A 234 13.39 1.25 -7.56
C THR A 234 13.81 0.73 -6.19
N GLY A 235 13.52 -0.52 -5.85
CA GLY A 235 13.93 -1.13 -4.58
C GLY A 235 15.45 -1.22 -4.42
N ILE A 236 16.16 -1.62 -5.48
CA ILE A 236 17.63 -1.69 -5.50
C ILE A 236 18.22 -0.30 -5.27
N ILE A 237 17.75 0.69 -6.03
CA ILE A 237 18.34 2.02 -6.04
C ILE A 237 17.93 2.80 -4.80
N PHE A 238 16.65 2.87 -4.48
CA PHE A 238 16.15 3.73 -3.40
C PHE A 238 16.77 3.36 -2.05
N PHE A 239 16.91 2.08 -1.74
CA PHE A 239 17.56 1.65 -0.49
C PHE A 239 19.08 1.54 -0.65
N GLY A 240 19.56 0.97 -1.75
CA GLY A 240 20.99 0.70 -1.95
C GLY A 240 21.81 1.96 -2.19
N PHE A 241 21.32 2.89 -3.01
CA PHE A 241 22.03 4.14 -3.29
C PHE A 241 22.07 5.08 -2.08
N ASN A 242 20.97 5.17 -1.33
CA ASN A 242 20.94 5.93 -0.06
C ASN A 242 21.97 5.37 0.94
N GLN A 243 22.13 4.05 1.00
CA GLN A 243 23.17 3.41 1.81
C GLN A 243 24.58 3.60 1.23
N TYR A 244 24.74 3.61 -0.09
CA TYR A 244 26.02 3.79 -0.75
C TYR A 244 26.59 5.20 -0.49
N ILE A 245 25.76 6.24 -0.62
CA ILE A 245 26.19 7.64 -0.36
C ILE A 245 26.74 7.79 1.05
N SER A 246 26.07 7.20 2.06
CA SER A 246 26.52 7.32 3.46
C SER A 246 27.86 6.62 3.72
N GLN A 247 28.21 5.59 2.95
CA GLN A 247 29.51 4.90 3.04
C GLN A 247 30.64 5.67 2.34
N THR A 248 30.34 6.32 1.21
CA THR A 248 31.36 7.07 0.44
C THR A 248 31.64 8.47 0.98
N SER A 249 30.73 9.04 1.77
CA SER A 249 30.88 10.39 2.30
C SER A 249 31.76 10.44 3.55
N PRO A 250 32.67 11.43 3.67
CA PRO A 250 33.47 11.68 4.87
C PRO A 250 32.63 11.90 6.14
N ASP A 251 31.50 12.60 6.01
CA ASP A 251 30.52 12.77 7.08
C ASP A 251 29.17 12.14 6.69
N PRO A 252 28.83 10.96 7.26
CA PRO A 252 27.57 10.29 6.97
C PRO A 252 26.36 11.02 7.56
N PHE A 253 26.52 11.79 8.64
CA PHE A 253 25.40 12.50 9.28
C PHE A 253 24.89 13.62 8.37
N VAL A 254 25.80 14.46 7.88
CA VAL A 254 25.47 15.56 6.96
C VAL A 254 24.92 15.02 5.65
N SER A 255 25.52 13.95 5.13
CA SER A 255 25.12 13.38 3.83
C SER A 255 23.71 12.80 3.84
N VAL A 256 23.36 12.03 4.88
CA VAL A 256 22.02 11.47 5.03
C VAL A 256 20.99 12.56 5.35
N ALA A 257 21.35 13.55 6.19
CA ALA A 257 20.46 14.65 6.51
C ALA A 257 20.12 15.49 5.26
N LEU A 258 21.12 15.82 4.44
CA LEU A 258 20.91 16.58 3.20
C LEU A 258 20.18 15.75 2.14
N ALA A 259 20.49 14.45 2.01
CA ALA A 259 19.77 13.53 1.15
C ALA A 259 18.29 13.41 1.55
N GLY A 260 17.98 13.41 2.85
CA GLY A 260 16.60 13.50 3.36
C GLY A 260 15.94 14.85 3.03
N ALA A 261 16.63 15.96 3.31
CA ALA A 261 16.11 17.30 3.11
C ALA A 261 15.75 17.58 1.64
N ILE A 262 16.57 17.14 0.69
CA ILE A 262 16.34 17.34 -0.75
C ILE A 262 15.18 16.50 -1.29
N GLN A 263 14.84 15.37 -0.66
CA GLN A 263 13.67 14.59 -1.08
C GLN A 263 12.35 15.36 -0.87
N PHE A 264 12.31 16.25 0.12
CA PHE A 264 11.11 17.04 0.41
C PHE A 264 10.68 17.94 -0.77
N PRO A 265 11.52 18.88 -1.29
CA PRO A 265 11.17 19.65 -2.47
C PRO A 265 11.03 18.78 -3.73
N SER A 266 11.77 17.67 -3.81
CA SER A 266 11.66 16.72 -4.93
C SER A 266 10.25 16.14 -5.06
N ASN A 267 9.59 15.88 -3.95
CA ASN A 267 8.23 15.35 -3.94
C ASN A 267 7.16 16.39 -4.36
N PHE A 268 7.42 17.70 -4.19
CA PHE A 268 6.57 18.74 -4.78
C PHE A 268 6.87 18.93 -6.26
N LEU A 269 8.14 18.82 -6.63
CA LEU A 269 8.57 18.87 -8.02
C LEU A 269 7.96 17.70 -8.81
N SER A 270 7.83 16.50 -8.23
CA SER A 270 7.16 15.38 -8.89
C SER A 270 5.70 15.69 -9.22
N ILE A 271 4.94 16.32 -8.30
CA ILE A 271 3.56 16.73 -8.56
C ILE A 271 3.49 17.69 -9.76
N TRP A 272 4.41 18.65 -9.82
CA TRP A 272 4.48 19.60 -10.92
C TRP A 272 4.83 18.91 -12.25
N LEU A 273 5.83 18.02 -12.25
CA LEU A 273 6.26 17.27 -13.42
C LEU A 273 5.17 16.34 -13.96
N ILE A 274 4.48 15.60 -13.08
CA ILE A 274 3.37 14.70 -13.46
C ILE A 274 2.24 15.48 -14.15
N LYS A 275 1.88 16.66 -13.61
CA LYS A 275 0.84 17.51 -14.20
C LYS A 275 1.27 18.10 -15.55
N ARG A 276 2.53 18.49 -15.70
CA ARG A 276 3.03 19.12 -16.94
C ARG A 276 3.31 18.09 -18.03
N PHE A 277 4.17 17.11 -17.77
CA PHE A 277 4.72 16.18 -18.76
C PHE A 277 4.01 14.81 -18.81
N GLY A 278 3.15 14.49 -17.84
CA GLY A 278 2.54 13.16 -17.75
C GLY A 278 3.37 12.19 -16.92
N ARG A 279 2.85 10.98 -16.69
CA ARG A 279 3.44 10.00 -15.77
C ARG A 279 4.60 9.27 -16.42
N ARG A 280 4.43 8.86 -17.69
CA ARG A 280 5.41 8.07 -18.44
C ARG A 280 6.73 8.81 -18.60
N LEU A 281 6.66 10.07 -19.07
CA LEU A 281 7.85 10.90 -19.26
C LEU A 281 8.52 11.25 -17.93
N THR A 282 7.74 11.55 -16.89
CA THR A 282 8.30 11.88 -15.57
C THR A 282 9.09 10.71 -14.98
N VAL A 283 8.56 9.48 -15.02
CA VAL A 283 9.28 8.29 -14.55
C VAL A 283 10.55 8.04 -15.39
N SER A 284 10.41 8.09 -16.71
CA SER A 284 11.50 7.76 -17.63
C SER A 284 12.68 8.74 -17.48
N ILE A 285 12.40 10.04 -17.49
CA ILE A 285 13.43 11.09 -17.35
C ILE A 285 14.09 11.01 -15.98
N SER A 286 13.32 10.80 -14.91
CA SER A 286 13.87 10.75 -13.55
C SER A 286 14.85 9.59 -13.37
N PHE A 287 14.51 8.41 -13.89
CA PHE A 287 15.42 7.26 -13.84
C PHE A 287 16.67 7.45 -14.70
N ILE A 288 16.54 7.98 -15.93
CA ILE A 288 17.69 8.22 -16.79
C ILE A 288 18.63 9.26 -16.15
N MET A 289 18.08 10.37 -15.66
CA MET A 289 18.85 11.44 -14.98
C MET A 289 19.58 10.90 -13.75
N GLN A 290 18.93 10.04 -12.97
CA GLN A 290 19.57 9.38 -11.85
C GLN A 290 20.77 8.53 -12.28
N GLY A 291 20.61 7.69 -13.30
CA GLY A 291 21.70 6.85 -13.81
C GLY A 291 22.88 7.70 -14.29
N VAL A 292 22.59 8.80 -15.00
CA VAL A 292 23.59 9.76 -15.46
C VAL A 292 24.34 10.40 -14.29
N PHE A 293 23.65 10.88 -13.24
CA PHE A 293 24.32 11.46 -12.07
C PHE A 293 25.28 10.49 -11.38
N ILE A 294 24.90 9.21 -11.30
CA ILE A 294 25.73 8.17 -10.66
C ILE A 294 26.93 7.81 -11.53
N VAL A 295 26.76 7.74 -12.85
CA VAL A 295 27.87 7.52 -13.78
C VAL A 295 28.85 8.71 -13.74
N ILE A 296 28.36 9.95 -13.69
CA ILE A 296 29.22 11.14 -13.54
C ILE A 296 29.97 11.07 -12.21
N LEU A 297 29.31 10.67 -11.12
CA LEU A 297 29.93 10.55 -9.80
C LEU A 297 31.12 9.58 -9.78
N TYR A 298 31.16 8.58 -10.67
CA TYR A 298 32.31 7.67 -10.82
C TYR A 298 33.56 8.35 -11.40
N PHE A 299 33.41 9.25 -12.37
CA PHE A 299 34.54 9.92 -13.05
C PHE A 299 35.07 11.14 -12.30
N VAL A 300 34.27 11.72 -11.41
CA VAL A 300 34.61 12.95 -10.70
C VAL A 300 35.55 12.64 -9.52
N PRO A 301 36.59 13.47 -9.29
CA PRO A 301 37.44 13.33 -8.12
C PRO A 301 36.63 13.39 -6.82
N LYS A 302 37.08 12.66 -5.78
CA LYS A 302 36.38 12.52 -4.48
C LYS A 302 36.40 13.80 -3.62
N ILE A 303 36.00 14.93 -4.20
CA ILE A 303 35.81 16.20 -3.53
C ILE A 303 34.45 16.15 -2.83
N PHE A 304 34.43 16.33 -1.51
CA PHE A 304 33.23 16.20 -0.69
C PHE A 304 32.01 16.94 -1.24
N ALA A 305 32.17 18.22 -1.59
CA ALA A 305 31.07 19.05 -2.09
C ALA A 305 30.48 18.52 -3.40
N VAL A 306 31.32 18.03 -4.31
CA VAL A 306 30.86 17.52 -5.62
C VAL A 306 30.20 16.15 -5.47
N THR A 307 30.78 15.26 -4.67
CA THR A 307 30.16 13.95 -4.36
C THR A 307 28.83 14.11 -3.65
N LEU A 308 28.74 15.03 -2.68
CA LEU A 308 27.51 15.33 -1.95
C LEU A 308 26.42 15.91 -2.85
N THR A 309 26.76 16.89 -3.70
CA THR A 309 25.78 17.51 -4.61
C THR A 309 25.28 16.52 -5.66
N LEU A 310 26.16 15.81 -6.34
CA LEU A 310 25.76 14.78 -7.33
C LEU A 310 24.99 13.63 -6.68
N GLY A 311 25.42 13.17 -5.50
CA GLY A 311 24.76 12.10 -4.76
C GLY A 311 23.35 12.49 -4.34
N THR A 312 23.19 13.67 -3.74
CA THR A 312 21.87 14.16 -3.32
C THR A 312 20.94 14.47 -4.49
N LEU A 313 21.45 14.94 -5.62
CA LEU A 313 20.68 15.05 -6.88
C LEU A 313 20.24 13.67 -7.39
N GLY A 314 21.10 12.65 -7.33
CA GLY A 314 20.69 11.27 -7.65
C GLY A 314 19.59 10.73 -6.74
N VAL A 315 19.61 11.07 -5.44
CA VAL A 315 18.56 10.71 -4.48
C VAL A 315 17.27 11.47 -4.78
N SER A 316 17.37 12.75 -5.17
CA SER A 316 16.22 13.58 -5.57
C SER A 316 15.46 12.95 -6.75
N CYS A 317 16.18 12.50 -7.77
CA CYS A 317 15.62 11.80 -8.93
C CYS A 317 14.99 10.46 -8.54
N SER A 318 15.61 9.74 -7.60
CA SER A 318 15.07 8.50 -7.04
C SER A 318 13.70 8.71 -6.39
N ALA A 319 13.55 9.81 -5.65
CA ALA A 319 12.32 10.14 -4.94
C ALA A 319 11.20 10.54 -5.90
N ILE A 320 11.52 11.33 -6.94
CA ILE A 320 10.55 11.66 -8.00
C ILE A 320 10.06 10.40 -8.71
N ALA A 321 10.98 9.49 -9.06
CA ALA A 321 10.65 8.23 -9.70
C ALA A 321 9.77 7.36 -8.79
N ALA A 322 10.14 7.21 -7.51
CA ALA A 322 9.38 6.46 -6.53
C ALA A 322 7.96 7.01 -6.38
N SER A 323 7.78 8.31 -6.09
CA SER A 323 6.45 8.92 -5.95
C SER A 323 5.58 8.73 -7.20
N THR A 324 6.16 8.88 -8.39
CA THR A 324 5.41 8.75 -9.65
C THR A 324 5.00 7.31 -9.93
N ILE A 325 5.84 6.31 -9.62
CA ILE A 325 5.54 4.89 -9.84
C ILE A 325 4.36 4.40 -9.00
N TYR A 326 4.24 4.85 -7.75
CA TYR A 326 3.09 4.51 -6.90
C TYR A 326 1.77 4.96 -7.54
N ILE A 327 1.73 6.18 -8.08
CA ILE A 327 0.55 6.71 -8.78
C ILE A 327 0.34 5.96 -10.10
N TYR A 328 1.40 5.82 -10.88
CA TYR A 328 1.32 5.23 -12.22
C TYR A 328 0.81 3.80 -12.19
N THR A 329 1.26 2.98 -11.23
CA THR A 329 0.74 1.63 -11.05
C THR A 329 -0.71 1.60 -10.62
N SER A 330 -1.14 2.52 -9.77
CA SER A 330 -2.56 2.62 -9.40
C SER A 330 -3.45 3.01 -10.59
N GLU A 331 -2.94 3.76 -11.57
CA GLU A 331 -3.69 4.16 -12.77
C GLU A 331 -3.67 3.10 -13.88
N LEU A 332 -2.62 2.29 -13.94
CA LEU A 332 -2.43 1.28 -14.99
C LEU A 332 -3.33 0.04 -14.82
N TYR A 333 -3.61 -0.33 -13.56
CA TYR A 333 -4.43 -1.51 -13.27
C TYR A 333 -5.92 -1.17 -13.16
N PRO A 334 -6.80 -2.04 -13.69
CA PRO A 334 -8.24 -1.87 -13.58
C PRO A 334 -8.68 -1.96 -12.13
N THR A 335 -9.77 -1.30 -11.76
CA THR A 335 -10.22 -1.19 -10.35
C THR A 335 -10.35 -2.55 -9.67
N VAL A 336 -10.79 -3.59 -10.38
CA VAL A 336 -10.93 -4.98 -9.89
C VAL A 336 -9.59 -5.62 -9.53
N LEU A 337 -8.51 -5.32 -10.27
CA LEU A 337 -7.18 -5.91 -10.07
C LEU A 337 -6.17 -4.94 -9.44
N ARG A 338 -6.55 -3.68 -9.21
CA ARG A 338 -5.64 -2.62 -8.77
C ARG A 338 -4.90 -2.96 -7.48
N ASN A 339 -5.62 -3.44 -6.47
CA ASN A 339 -5.03 -3.81 -5.19
C ASN A 339 -4.05 -4.98 -5.32
N MET A 340 -4.36 -5.94 -6.20
CA MET A 340 -3.50 -7.10 -6.47
C MET A 340 -2.26 -6.70 -7.26
N GLY A 341 -2.42 -5.86 -8.28
CA GLY A 341 -1.34 -5.30 -9.09
C GLY A 341 -0.36 -4.48 -8.27
N MET A 342 -0.88 -3.58 -7.43
CA MET A 342 -0.03 -2.79 -6.52
C MET A 342 0.67 -3.67 -5.48
N GLY A 343 -0.02 -4.68 -4.95
CA GLY A 343 0.54 -5.67 -4.03
C GLY A 343 1.73 -6.41 -4.65
N ALA A 344 1.55 -7.00 -5.83
CA ALA A 344 2.59 -7.73 -6.56
C ALA A 344 3.80 -6.84 -6.89
N CYS A 345 3.56 -5.62 -7.37
CA CYS A 345 4.62 -4.65 -7.66
C CYS A 345 5.40 -4.24 -6.40
N SER A 346 4.70 -4.02 -5.28
CA SER A 346 5.32 -3.72 -4.00
C SER A 346 6.19 -4.89 -3.50
N THR A 347 5.73 -6.14 -3.66
CA THR A 347 6.55 -7.33 -3.35
C THR A 347 7.79 -7.38 -4.22
N ALA A 348 7.69 -7.06 -5.51
CA ALA A 348 8.83 -7.00 -6.42
C ALA A 348 9.88 -5.96 -5.96
N MET A 349 9.43 -4.78 -5.50
CA MET A 349 10.33 -3.79 -4.88
C MET A 349 11.06 -4.33 -3.65
N ARG A 350 10.39 -5.15 -2.83
CA ARG A 350 11.00 -5.73 -1.64
C ARG A 350 12.14 -6.67 -2.01
N ILE A 351 12.01 -7.47 -3.07
CA ILE A 351 13.09 -8.31 -3.60
C ILE A 351 14.30 -7.44 -3.95
N GLY A 352 14.09 -6.32 -4.65
CA GLY A 352 15.15 -5.36 -4.95
C GLY A 352 15.80 -4.76 -3.70
N SER A 353 14.99 -4.38 -2.71
CA SER A 353 15.48 -3.81 -1.44
C SER A 353 16.25 -4.82 -0.59
N MET A 354 15.97 -6.13 -0.72
CA MET A 354 16.74 -7.18 -0.04
C MET A 354 18.12 -7.33 -0.66
N ALA A 355 18.24 -7.18 -1.98
CA ALA A 355 19.53 -7.25 -2.69
C ALA A 355 20.39 -5.97 -2.49
N ALA A 356 19.76 -4.82 -2.26
CA ALA A 356 20.40 -3.51 -2.17
C ALA A 356 21.60 -3.43 -1.19
N PRO A 357 21.48 -3.82 0.10
CA PRO A 357 22.59 -3.71 1.04
C PRO A 357 23.82 -4.54 0.67
N PHE A 358 23.61 -5.69 0.00
CA PHE A 358 24.71 -6.53 -0.48
C PHE A 358 25.48 -5.86 -1.60
N ILE A 359 24.77 -5.19 -2.52
CA ILE A 359 25.39 -4.39 -3.58
C ILE A 359 26.17 -3.24 -2.96
N SER A 360 25.58 -2.48 -2.03
CA SER A 360 26.24 -1.33 -1.39
C SER A 360 27.48 -1.73 -0.59
N ASN A 361 27.41 -2.83 0.18
CA ASN A 361 28.55 -3.31 0.98
C ASN A 361 29.72 -3.81 0.11
N THR A 362 29.47 -4.21 -1.13
CA THR A 362 30.53 -4.60 -2.08
C THR A 362 31.43 -3.41 -2.45
N SER A 363 31.04 -2.16 -2.14
CA SER A 363 31.89 -0.97 -2.29
C SER A 363 33.23 -1.08 -1.57
N THR A 364 33.30 -1.85 -0.49
CA THR A 364 34.51 -2.06 0.31
C THR A 364 35.53 -2.98 -0.35
N THR A 365 35.07 -3.94 -1.17
CA THR A 365 35.93 -4.92 -1.86
C THR A 365 36.16 -4.56 -3.32
N ILE A 366 35.11 -4.13 -4.03
CA ILE A 366 35.12 -3.80 -5.46
C ILE A 366 34.45 -2.44 -5.67
N PRO A 367 35.21 -1.33 -5.64
CA PRO A 367 34.65 0.03 -5.66
C PRO A 367 33.83 0.39 -6.91
N TRP A 368 34.12 -0.23 -8.07
CA TRP A 368 33.44 0.09 -9.33
C TRP A 368 32.08 -0.60 -9.50
N LEU A 369 31.82 -1.69 -8.77
CA LEU A 369 30.63 -2.51 -8.99
C LEU A 369 29.34 -1.82 -8.54
N PRO A 370 29.25 -1.19 -7.36
CA PRO A 370 28.04 -0.48 -6.95
C PRO A 370 27.70 0.68 -7.87
N THR A 371 28.69 1.45 -8.34
CA THR A 371 28.48 2.56 -9.28
C THR A 371 28.00 2.07 -10.64
N ALA A 372 28.51 0.93 -11.13
CA ALA A 372 28.04 0.32 -12.37
C ALA A 372 26.58 -0.14 -12.24
N ILE A 373 26.23 -0.82 -11.15
CA ILE A 373 24.86 -1.33 -10.93
C ILE A 373 23.89 -0.17 -10.72
N PHE A 374 24.17 0.76 -9.80
CA PHE A 374 23.30 1.89 -9.53
C PHE A 374 23.27 2.91 -10.68
N GLY A 375 24.25 2.93 -11.58
CA GLY A 375 24.25 3.79 -12.78
C GLY A 375 23.49 3.18 -13.96
N THR A 376 23.62 1.88 -14.22
CA THR A 376 23.04 1.23 -15.41
C THR A 376 21.60 0.74 -15.19
N THR A 377 21.28 0.20 -14.02
CA THR A 377 19.94 -0.31 -13.73
C THR A 377 18.82 0.74 -13.82
N PRO A 378 18.99 2.00 -13.33
CA PRO A 378 17.97 3.03 -13.53
C PRO A 378 17.76 3.34 -15.02
N VAL A 379 18.82 3.40 -15.83
CA VAL A 379 18.68 3.68 -17.27
C VAL A 379 17.82 2.61 -17.94
N ILE A 380 18.01 1.34 -17.58
CA ILE A 380 17.16 0.23 -18.04
C ILE A 380 15.71 0.44 -17.60
N ALA A 381 15.46 0.79 -16.33
CA ALA A 381 14.11 1.09 -15.85
C ALA A 381 13.46 2.26 -16.61
N GLY A 382 14.22 3.31 -16.92
CA GLY A 382 13.74 4.45 -17.71
C GLY A 382 13.37 4.07 -19.14
N LEU A 383 14.14 3.18 -19.79
CA LEU A 383 13.81 2.66 -21.12
C LEU A 383 12.59 1.73 -21.07
N VAL A 384 12.48 0.88 -20.05
CA VAL A 384 11.31 0.01 -19.83
C VAL A 384 10.05 0.85 -19.58
N ALA A 385 10.17 1.95 -18.84
CA ALA A 385 9.05 2.88 -18.59
C ALA A 385 8.48 3.46 -19.90
N LEU A 386 9.30 3.61 -20.94
CA LEU A 386 8.83 4.05 -22.25
C LEU A 386 7.96 3.02 -22.97
N LEU A 387 7.98 1.73 -22.60
CA LEU A 387 7.12 0.72 -23.21
C LEU A 387 5.66 0.80 -22.70
N LEU A 388 5.43 1.51 -21.59
CA LEU A 388 4.10 1.62 -21.00
C LEU A 388 3.29 2.80 -21.58
N PRO A 389 1.95 2.69 -21.62
CA PRO A 389 1.08 3.74 -22.13
C PRO A 389 0.97 4.93 -21.15
N GLU A 390 0.75 6.13 -21.69
CA GLU A 390 0.52 7.32 -20.87
C GLU A 390 -0.89 7.30 -20.25
N THR A 391 -0.97 7.57 -18.94
CA THR A 391 -2.23 7.57 -18.17
C THR A 391 -2.83 8.96 -17.98
N LYS A 392 -2.09 10.02 -18.30
CA LYS A 392 -2.56 11.41 -18.16
C LYS A 392 -3.89 11.65 -18.87
N GLY A 393 -4.91 12.03 -18.10
CA GLY A 393 -6.22 12.44 -18.61
C GLY A 393 -7.11 11.30 -19.10
N ARG A 394 -6.72 10.03 -18.89
CA ARG A 394 -7.57 8.87 -19.18
C ARG A 394 -8.44 8.54 -17.97
N SER A 395 -9.68 8.11 -18.21
CA SER A 395 -10.50 7.52 -17.14
C SER A 395 -9.85 6.24 -16.63
N LEU A 396 -10.02 5.97 -15.34
CA LEU A 396 -9.50 4.76 -14.72
C LEU A 396 -10.23 3.55 -15.34
N PRO A 397 -9.53 2.52 -15.82
CA PRO A 397 -10.20 1.34 -16.36
C PRO A 397 -10.96 0.63 -15.25
N ASP A 398 -12.24 0.36 -15.49
CA ASP A 398 -13.11 -0.31 -14.51
C ASP A 398 -13.10 -1.83 -14.72
N SER A 399 -12.91 -2.30 -15.95
CA SER A 399 -12.83 -3.72 -16.31
C SER A 399 -11.54 -4.09 -17.05
N ILE A 400 -11.28 -5.39 -17.16
CA ILE A 400 -10.15 -5.92 -17.96
C ILE A 400 -10.38 -5.67 -19.47
N GLU A 401 -11.64 -5.57 -19.89
CA GLU A 401 -12.01 -5.30 -21.29
C GLU A 401 -11.70 -3.86 -21.70
N ASP A 402 -11.84 -2.90 -20.78
CA ASP A 402 -11.45 -1.49 -21.01
C ASP A 402 -9.95 -1.33 -21.24
N VAL A 403 -9.14 -2.20 -20.65
CA VAL A 403 -7.69 -2.22 -20.86
C VAL A 403 -7.36 -2.74 -22.27
N ARG A 404 -8.19 -3.63 -22.82
CA ARG A 404 -8.01 -4.26 -24.13
C ARG A 404 -8.44 -3.37 -25.29
N THR A 405 -9.39 -2.47 -25.08
CA THR A 405 -9.90 -1.53 -26.11
C THR A 405 -9.09 -0.23 -26.17
N ALA A 406 -8.29 0.07 -25.14
CA ALA A 406 -7.48 1.28 -25.03
C ALA A 406 -6.02 1.13 -25.53
N ASP A 407 -5.60 -0.10 -25.83
CA ASP A 407 -4.36 -0.47 -26.52
C ASP A 407 -4.64 -0.65 -28.01
#